data_AF-A0A2W6AM65-F1
#
_entry.id   AF-A0A2W6AM65-F1
#
_cell.length_a   1.000
_cell.length_b   1.000
_cell.length_c   1.000
_cell.angle_alpha   90.00
_cell.angle_beta   90.00
_cell.angle_gamma   90.00
#
_symmetry.space_group_name_H-M   'P 1'
#
loop_
_entity.id
_entity.type
_entity.pdbx_description
1 polymer ?
#
loop_
_entity_poly.entity_id
_entity_poly.type
_entity_poly.pdbx_seq_one_letter_code
_entity_poly.pdbx_strand_id
1 'polypeptide(L)'
;MSVAVKGLLSRRTEVELAGVGGQGLALAGIILAEAAGIYGPNYVMQIEIHGISTRGGFSRSDVVISPEPIDYPGVLNPNVLLAMNKEELALFLPRMAEGGVILAESAMVRETPPSLPTGVSFYRLPLMQIAREQTGAILATSIVALGAIGALTGVVEADALEQAVRGRIPAKALDTNLAAMRAGWAAALAAKEGASATLLQSERNSSGLQSQRRASPGA
;
A
#
# COMPACT_ATOMS: atom_id res chain seq x y z
N MET A 1 -13.57 -13.93 -4.73
CA MET A 1 -13.05 -12.60 -4.37
C MET A 1 -12.99 -12.50 -2.84
N SER A 2 -11.83 -12.12 -2.29
CA SER A 2 -11.52 -12.25 -0.86
C SER A 2 -12.35 -11.29 0.01
N VAL A 3 -12.93 -11.82 1.09
CA VAL A 3 -13.78 -11.14 2.09
C VAL A 3 -13.09 -9.91 2.72
N ALA A 4 -11.75 -9.86 2.72
CA ALA A 4 -10.99 -8.76 3.32
C ALA A 4 -11.13 -7.42 2.57
N VAL A 5 -11.32 -7.46 1.23
CA VAL A 5 -11.42 -6.24 0.40
C VAL A 5 -12.71 -5.46 0.69
N LYS A 6 -13.81 -6.17 0.96
CA LYS A 6 -15.12 -5.54 1.25
C LYS A 6 -15.16 -4.81 2.60
N GLY A 7 -14.20 -5.07 3.49
CA GLY A 7 -14.18 -4.54 4.85
C GLY A 7 -13.71 -3.09 4.96
N LEU A 8 -12.68 -2.70 4.20
CA LEU A 8 -12.08 -1.36 4.31
C LEU A 8 -13.05 -0.25 3.90
N LEU A 9 -13.66 -0.36 2.73
CA LEU A 9 -14.56 0.67 2.18
C LEU A 9 -15.97 0.69 2.79
N SER A 10 -16.29 -0.22 3.70
CA SER A 10 -17.55 -0.16 4.47
C SER A 10 -17.59 1.01 5.47
N ARG A 11 -16.45 1.67 5.67
CA ARG A 11 -16.25 2.81 6.56
C ARG A 11 -15.14 3.71 6.01
N ARG A 12 -14.91 4.83 6.68
CA ARG A 12 -13.74 5.70 6.44
C ARG A 12 -12.45 4.88 6.39
N THR A 13 -11.74 5.00 5.27
CA THR A 13 -10.42 4.43 5.02
C THR A 13 -9.39 5.55 4.89
N GLU A 14 -8.32 5.44 5.65
CA GLU A 14 -7.23 6.41 5.70
C GLU A 14 -5.98 5.82 5.05
N VAL A 15 -5.47 6.50 4.02
CA VAL A 15 -4.28 6.11 3.27
C VAL A 15 -3.21 7.19 3.43
N GLU A 16 -2.01 6.78 3.83
CA GLU A 16 -0.86 7.67 3.98
C GLU A 16 0.27 7.24 3.06
N LEU A 17 0.72 8.15 2.20
CA LEU A 17 1.82 7.94 1.26
C LEU A 17 3.01 8.76 1.71
N ALA A 18 4.07 8.13 2.22
CA ALA A 18 5.16 8.83 2.88
C ALA A 18 6.55 8.45 2.35
N GLY A 19 7.41 9.46 2.21
CA GLY A 19 8.77 9.31 1.72
C GLY A 19 9.49 10.65 1.62
N VAL A 20 10.34 10.77 0.61
CA VAL A 20 11.13 11.98 0.34
C VAL A 20 10.65 12.71 -0.93
N GLY A 21 10.85 14.02 -0.95
CA GLY A 21 10.53 14.85 -2.11
C GLY A 21 11.16 14.33 -3.41
N GLY A 22 10.38 14.36 -4.50
CA GLY A 22 10.82 13.85 -5.81
C GLY A 22 10.44 12.39 -6.11
N GLN A 23 9.73 11.70 -5.21
CA GLN A 23 9.22 10.34 -5.44
C GLN A 23 7.81 10.29 -6.06
N GLY A 24 7.15 11.44 -6.27
CA GLY A 24 5.84 11.53 -6.91
C GLY A 24 4.65 11.29 -5.97
N LEU A 25 4.82 11.39 -4.65
CA LEU A 25 3.78 11.08 -3.65
C LEU A 25 2.57 12.02 -3.72
N ALA A 26 2.78 13.31 -4.00
CA ALA A 26 1.70 14.28 -4.22
C ALA A 26 0.79 13.86 -5.38
N LEU A 27 1.40 13.53 -6.53
CA LEU A 27 0.68 13.06 -7.71
C LEU A 27 -0.04 11.74 -7.43
N ALA A 28 0.59 10.81 -6.71
CA ALA A 28 -0.06 9.55 -6.35
C ALA A 28 -1.27 9.76 -5.44
N GLY A 29 -1.20 10.68 -4.49
CA GLY A 29 -2.34 11.05 -3.65
C GLY A 29 -3.52 11.58 -4.47
N ILE A 30 -3.25 12.47 -5.42
CA ILE A 30 -4.26 13.00 -6.34
C ILE A 30 -4.87 11.87 -7.17
N ILE A 31 -4.06 11.01 -7.79
CA ILE A 31 -4.53 9.89 -8.61
C ILE A 31 -5.39 8.94 -7.77
N LEU A 32 -4.99 8.62 -6.54
CA LEU A 32 -5.75 7.75 -5.65
C LEU A 32 -7.10 8.38 -5.27
N ALA A 33 -7.11 9.68 -4.94
CA ALA A 33 -8.34 10.40 -4.63
C ALA A 33 -9.30 10.43 -5.83
N GLU A 34 -8.80 10.69 -7.03
CA GLU A 34 -9.61 10.68 -8.25
C GLU A 34 -10.13 9.27 -8.56
N ALA A 35 -9.30 8.24 -8.42
CA ALA A 35 -9.72 6.86 -8.59
C ALA A 35 -10.86 6.49 -7.63
N ALA A 36 -10.79 6.94 -6.37
CA ALA A 36 -11.79 6.62 -5.36
C ALA A 36 -13.09 7.47 -5.47
N GLY A 37 -13.00 8.73 -5.91
CA GLY A 37 -14.12 9.67 -5.87
C GLY A 37 -14.62 10.23 -7.21
N ILE A 38 -13.76 10.36 -8.24
CA ILE A 38 -14.22 10.73 -9.59
C ILE A 38 -14.63 9.48 -10.37
N TYR A 39 -13.78 8.44 -10.30
CA TYR A 39 -14.01 7.16 -10.98
C TYR A 39 -14.54 6.07 -10.04
N GLY A 40 -14.82 6.44 -8.79
CA GLY A 40 -15.41 5.58 -7.77
C GLY A 40 -16.55 6.32 -7.03
N PRO A 41 -17.30 5.62 -6.18
CA PRO A 41 -18.53 6.16 -5.57
C PRO A 41 -18.29 6.90 -4.24
N ASN A 42 -17.03 7.13 -3.83
CA ASN A 42 -16.72 7.58 -2.48
C ASN A 42 -16.50 9.09 -2.38
N TYR A 43 -16.74 9.64 -1.19
CA TYR A 43 -16.22 10.95 -0.80
C TYR A 43 -14.72 10.86 -0.55
N VAL A 44 -13.98 11.88 -0.98
CA VAL A 44 -12.52 11.90 -0.88
C VAL A 44 -12.01 13.25 -0.39
N MET A 45 -10.98 13.23 0.46
CA MET A 45 -10.17 14.40 0.82
C MET A 45 -8.70 14.02 0.66
N GLN A 46 -7.93 14.93 0.07
CA GLN A 46 -6.49 14.75 -0.09
C GLN A 46 -5.76 15.95 0.54
N ILE A 47 -4.72 15.67 1.30
CA ILE A 47 -3.83 16.67 1.89
C ILE A 47 -2.40 16.32 1.52
N GLU A 48 -1.67 17.30 0.98
CA GLU A 48 -0.23 17.19 0.77
C GLU A 48 0.52 17.90 1.91
N ILE A 49 1.58 17.24 2.39
CA ILE A 49 2.46 17.78 3.44
C ILE A 49 3.89 17.61 2.94
N HIS A 50 4.59 18.73 2.77
CA HIS A 50 5.98 18.74 2.33
C HIS A 50 6.84 19.57 3.29
N GLY A 51 8.06 19.09 3.56
CA GLY A 51 9.03 19.84 4.33
C GLY A 51 9.48 21.12 3.61
N ILE A 52 9.93 22.12 4.37
CA ILE A 52 10.43 23.41 3.85
C ILE A 52 11.82 23.25 3.17
N SER A 53 12.42 22.06 3.23
CA SER A 53 13.72 21.78 2.62
C SER A 53 13.63 21.70 1.10
N THR A 54 14.42 22.50 0.40
CA THR A 54 14.54 22.52 -1.06
C THR A 54 15.34 21.33 -1.63
N ARG A 55 15.92 20.47 -0.78
CA ARG A 55 16.70 19.29 -1.18
C ARG A 55 16.18 18.03 -0.49
N GLY A 56 15.16 17.39 -1.07
CA GLY A 56 14.76 16.03 -0.69
C GLY A 56 14.24 15.88 0.75
N GLY A 57 13.52 16.89 1.26
CA GLY A 57 12.87 16.79 2.57
C GLY A 57 11.71 15.80 2.58
N PHE A 58 11.20 15.54 3.78
CA PHE A 58 9.99 14.74 4.01
C PHE A 58 8.84 15.18 3.09
N SER A 59 8.20 14.21 2.46
CA SER A 59 7.03 14.40 1.60
C SER A 59 5.99 13.36 1.95
N ARG A 60 4.75 13.81 2.13
CA ARG A 60 3.61 12.99 2.47
C ARG A 60 2.37 13.43 1.71
N SER A 61 1.59 12.46 1.29
CA SER A 61 0.22 12.68 0.84
C SER A 61 -0.73 11.80 1.65
N ASP A 62 -1.71 12.45 2.25
CA ASP A 62 -2.79 11.83 2.99
C ASP A 62 -4.02 11.77 2.09
N VAL A 63 -4.69 10.62 2.03
CA VAL A 63 -5.93 10.42 1.29
C VAL A 63 -6.95 9.76 2.20
N VAL A 64 -8.05 10.46 2.46
CA VAL A 64 -9.19 9.95 3.22
C VAL A 64 -10.29 9.60 2.23
N ILE A 65 -10.79 8.36 2.31
CA ILE A 65 -11.82 7.82 1.42
C ILE A 65 -12.98 7.33 2.29
N SER A 66 -14.21 7.70 1.95
CA SER A 66 -15.39 7.38 2.77
C SER A 66 -16.64 7.16 1.92
N PRO A 67 -17.50 6.17 2.25
CA PRO A 67 -18.81 6.04 1.62
C PRO A 67 -19.80 7.14 2.04
N GLU A 68 -19.46 7.92 3.07
CA GLU A 68 -20.25 9.03 3.64
C GLU A 68 -19.45 10.34 3.63
N PRO A 69 -20.10 11.52 3.71
CA PRO A 69 -19.42 12.81 3.78
C PRO A 69 -18.29 12.87 4.81
N ILE A 70 -17.20 13.56 4.46
CA ILE A 70 -15.99 13.64 5.29
C ILE A 70 -16.00 14.93 6.12
N ASP A 71 -16.12 14.77 7.44
CA ASP A 71 -16.11 15.90 8.39
C ASP A 71 -14.69 16.34 8.78
N TYR A 72 -13.71 15.43 8.75
CA TYR A 72 -12.31 15.70 9.07
C TYR A 72 -11.37 15.21 7.94
N PRO A 73 -10.53 16.07 7.37
CA PRO A 73 -9.77 15.73 6.17
C PRO A 73 -8.43 15.03 6.41
N GLY A 74 -7.94 14.97 7.66
CA GLY A 74 -6.62 14.41 7.98
C GLY A 74 -6.61 12.92 8.29
N VAL A 75 -5.43 12.29 8.16
CA VAL A 75 -5.19 10.89 8.56
C VAL A 75 -4.75 10.83 10.02
N LEU A 76 -5.48 10.07 10.84
CA LEU A 76 -5.20 9.87 12.27
C LEU A 76 -4.52 8.52 12.50
N ASN A 77 -5.12 7.43 12.02
CA ASN A 77 -4.60 6.07 12.16
C ASN A 77 -4.68 5.38 10.80
N PRO A 78 -3.61 5.42 9.99
CA PRO A 78 -3.67 4.93 8.62
C PRO A 78 -4.08 3.45 8.58
N ASN A 79 -5.06 3.15 7.73
CA ASN A 79 -5.39 1.78 7.34
C ASN A 79 -4.41 1.28 6.29
N VAL A 80 -3.84 2.18 5.49
CA VAL A 80 -2.85 1.88 4.48
C VAL A 80 -1.68 2.85 4.62
N LEU A 81 -0.47 2.32 4.68
CA LEU A 81 0.77 3.09 4.68
C LEU A 81 1.65 2.65 3.52
N LEU A 82 2.03 3.59 2.65
CA LEU A 82 3.18 3.45 1.77
C LEU A 82 4.39 4.10 2.46
N ALA A 83 5.39 3.30 2.81
CA ALA A 83 6.64 3.77 3.42
C ALA A 83 7.79 3.62 2.42
N MET A 84 8.24 4.74 1.85
CA MET A 84 9.34 4.73 0.88
C MET A 84 10.71 4.60 1.53
N ASN A 85 10.89 5.04 2.79
CA ASN A 85 12.13 4.82 3.54
C ASN A 85 11.86 4.33 4.98
N LYS A 86 12.96 4.00 5.70
CA LYS A 86 12.90 3.44 7.07
C LYS A 86 12.39 4.46 8.07
N GLU A 87 12.72 5.73 7.88
CA GLU A 87 12.35 6.84 8.73
C GLU A 87 10.82 7.04 8.74
N GLU A 88 10.17 7.03 7.57
CA GLU A 88 8.72 7.15 7.50
C GLU A 88 8.02 5.91 8.04
N LEU A 89 8.55 4.71 7.79
CA LEU A 89 8.02 3.50 8.42
C LEU A 89 8.04 3.61 9.95
N ALA A 90 9.17 4.00 10.52
CA ALA A 90 9.33 4.13 11.97
C ALA A 90 8.40 5.20 12.56
N LEU A 91 8.17 6.30 11.83
CA LEU A 91 7.31 7.40 12.24
C LEU A 91 5.83 6.99 12.33
N PHE A 92 5.36 6.16 11.40
CA PHE A 92 3.93 5.90 11.23
C PHE A 92 3.47 4.51 11.71
N LEU A 93 4.37 3.54 11.76
CA LEU A 93 4.09 2.20 12.27
C LEU A 93 3.35 2.19 13.63
N PRO A 94 3.70 3.02 14.64
CA PRO A 94 3.07 2.95 15.95
C PRO A 94 1.57 3.29 15.99
N ARG A 95 1.06 4.00 14.96
CA ARG A 95 -0.33 4.46 14.90
C ARG A 95 -1.15 3.82 13.78
N MET A 96 -0.63 2.77 13.15
CA MET A 96 -1.39 2.02 12.15
C MET A 96 -2.69 1.50 12.76
N ALA A 97 -3.79 1.61 12.02
CA ALA A 97 -5.04 0.99 12.41
C ALA A 97 -4.91 -0.53 12.47
N GLU A 98 -5.65 -1.16 13.38
CA GLU A 98 -5.76 -2.61 13.47
C GLU A 98 -6.20 -3.21 12.12
N GLY A 99 -5.54 -4.29 11.69
CA GLY A 99 -5.82 -4.91 10.40
C GLY A 99 -5.29 -4.14 9.19
N GLY A 100 -4.52 -3.06 9.40
CA GLY A 100 -3.98 -2.23 8.33
C GLY A 100 -2.97 -2.91 7.43
N VAL A 101 -2.63 -2.25 6.32
CA VAL A 101 -1.65 -2.73 5.34
C VAL A 101 -0.51 -1.73 5.25
N ILE A 102 0.72 -2.22 5.42
CA ILE A 102 1.92 -1.45 5.14
C ILE A 102 2.56 -2.03 3.87
N LEU A 103 2.82 -1.15 2.91
CA LEU A 103 3.64 -1.41 1.74
C LEU A 103 4.92 -0.60 1.87
N ALA A 104 6.08 -1.27 1.84
CA ALA A 104 7.37 -0.61 1.93
C ALA A 104 8.26 -0.87 0.71
N GLU A 105 9.07 0.13 0.35
CA GLU A 105 10.11 -0.02 -0.67
C GLU A 105 11.24 -0.92 -0.14
N SER A 106 11.41 -2.09 -0.74
CA SER A 106 12.35 -3.12 -0.29
C SER A 106 13.82 -2.68 -0.26
N ALA A 107 14.25 -1.81 -1.17
CA ALA A 107 15.63 -1.35 -1.23
C ALA A 107 16.00 -0.45 -0.04
N MET A 108 15.01 0.31 0.45
CA MET A 108 15.14 1.31 1.51
C MET A 108 14.74 0.75 2.89
N VAL A 109 13.83 -0.21 2.93
CA VAL A 109 13.34 -0.88 4.15
C VAL A 109 13.73 -2.35 4.12
N ARG A 110 14.97 -2.62 4.55
CA ARG A 110 15.58 -3.96 4.46
C ARG A 110 15.22 -4.90 5.60
N GLU A 111 14.77 -4.37 6.72
CA GLU A 111 14.43 -5.12 7.92
C GLU A 111 12.91 -5.12 8.10
N THR A 112 12.37 -6.27 8.52
CA THR A 112 11.00 -6.32 9.04
C THR A 112 11.00 -5.70 10.43
N PRO A 113 10.03 -4.84 10.78
CA PRO A 113 9.88 -4.34 12.14
C PRO A 113 9.82 -5.49 13.16
N PRO A 114 10.38 -5.32 14.37
CA PRO A 114 10.40 -6.37 15.40
C PRO A 114 9.00 -6.76 15.87
N SER A 115 8.05 -5.82 15.78
CA SER A 115 6.64 -6.03 16.05
C SER A 115 5.79 -5.21 15.08
N LEU A 116 4.59 -5.70 14.83
CA LEU A 116 3.54 -5.01 14.08
C LEU A 116 2.32 -4.84 14.98
N PRO A 117 1.54 -3.75 14.85
CA PRO A 117 0.25 -3.65 15.50
C PRO A 117 -0.67 -4.80 15.10
N THR A 118 -1.68 -5.08 15.92
CA THR A 118 -2.58 -6.23 15.75
C THR A 118 -3.18 -6.28 14.34
N GLY A 119 -3.10 -7.46 13.72
CA GLY A 119 -3.65 -7.71 12.39
C GLY A 119 -2.98 -6.97 11.23
N VAL A 120 -1.96 -6.14 11.47
CA VAL A 120 -1.29 -5.40 10.41
C VAL A 120 -0.50 -6.33 9.51
N SER A 121 -0.72 -6.22 8.20
CA SER A 121 0.04 -6.92 7.18
C SER A 121 1.17 -6.05 6.66
N PHE A 122 2.39 -6.59 6.61
CA PHE A 122 3.57 -5.88 6.13
C PHE A 122 4.12 -6.51 4.84
N TYR A 123 4.10 -5.74 3.76
CA TYR A 123 4.59 -6.13 2.45
C TYR A 123 5.79 -5.28 2.06
N ARG A 124 6.81 -5.91 1.46
CA ARG A 124 7.96 -5.23 0.88
C ARG A 124 8.07 -5.59 -0.58
N LEU A 125 8.09 -4.59 -1.44
CA LEU A 125 8.21 -4.77 -2.89
C LEU A 125 9.33 -3.88 -3.45
N PRO A 126 10.00 -4.30 -4.54
CA PRO A 126 11.04 -3.51 -5.19
C PRO A 126 10.42 -2.47 -6.14
N LEU A 127 9.64 -1.54 -5.60
CA LEU A 127 8.82 -0.58 -6.35
C LEU A 127 9.68 0.29 -7.29
N MET A 128 10.81 0.79 -6.79
CA MET A 128 11.77 1.60 -7.56
C MET A 128 12.40 0.81 -8.70
N GLN A 129 12.71 -0.47 -8.47
CA GLN A 129 13.26 -1.34 -9.50
C GLN A 129 12.22 -1.59 -10.59
N ILE A 130 11.00 -1.96 -10.21
CA ILE A 130 9.89 -2.17 -11.16
C ILE A 130 9.66 -0.91 -11.99
N ALA A 131 9.62 0.27 -11.36
CA ALA A 131 9.43 1.53 -12.06
C ALA A 131 10.55 1.81 -13.08
N ARG A 132 11.81 1.57 -12.69
CA ARG A 132 12.96 1.71 -13.58
C ARG A 132 12.90 0.74 -14.77
N GLU A 133 12.53 -0.50 -14.53
CA GLU A 133 12.41 -1.52 -15.57
C GLU A 133 11.26 -1.22 -16.56
N GLN A 134 10.14 -0.69 -16.07
CA GLN A 134 8.97 -0.39 -16.91
C GLN A 134 9.06 0.94 -17.65
N THR A 135 9.70 1.96 -17.05
CA THR A 135 9.60 3.34 -17.54
C THR A 135 10.94 4.06 -17.70
N GLY A 136 12.02 3.52 -17.10
CA GLY A 136 13.29 4.23 -16.95
C GLY A 136 13.26 5.42 -15.98
N ALA A 137 12.11 5.73 -15.36
CA ALA A 137 11.91 6.92 -14.55
C ALA A 137 11.59 6.58 -13.09
N ILE A 138 12.33 7.19 -12.16
CA ILE A 138 12.13 7.02 -10.72
C ILE A 138 10.76 7.56 -10.25
N LEU A 139 10.23 8.58 -10.92
CA LEU A 139 8.93 9.19 -10.60
C LEU A 139 7.75 8.21 -10.77
N ALA A 140 7.90 7.21 -11.66
CA ALA A 140 6.90 6.16 -11.85
C ALA A 140 6.80 5.18 -10.68
N THR A 141 7.71 5.25 -9.69
CA THR A 141 7.64 4.44 -8.45
C THR A 141 6.32 4.64 -7.73
N SER A 142 5.83 5.89 -7.69
CA SER A 142 4.53 6.22 -7.12
C SER A 142 3.37 5.51 -7.83
N ILE A 143 3.44 5.36 -9.15
CA ILE A 143 2.42 4.66 -9.96
C ILE A 143 2.48 3.14 -9.74
N VAL A 144 3.68 2.56 -9.64
CA VAL A 144 3.84 1.14 -9.23
C VAL A 144 3.23 0.92 -7.84
N ALA A 145 3.51 1.82 -6.91
CA ALA A 145 3.00 1.74 -5.54
C ALA A 145 1.46 1.79 -5.50
N LEU A 146 0.83 2.66 -6.29
CA LEU A 146 -0.63 2.73 -6.38
C LEU A 146 -1.25 1.43 -6.90
N GLY A 147 -0.67 0.82 -7.94
CA GLY A 147 -1.10 -0.48 -8.43
C GLY A 147 -1.01 -1.56 -7.35
N ALA A 148 0.10 -1.58 -6.61
CA ALA A 148 0.29 -2.51 -5.50
C ALA A 148 -0.72 -2.27 -4.36
N ILE A 149 -0.95 -1.02 -3.96
CA ILE A 149 -1.94 -0.64 -2.94
C ILE A 149 -3.33 -1.11 -3.35
N GLY A 150 -3.75 -0.85 -4.59
CA GLY A 150 -5.03 -1.31 -5.13
C GLY A 150 -5.20 -2.83 -5.01
N ALA A 151 -4.20 -3.61 -5.42
CA ALA A 151 -4.23 -5.06 -5.33
C ALA A 151 -4.25 -5.62 -3.89
N LEU A 152 -3.46 -5.01 -2.98
CA LEU A 152 -3.36 -5.48 -1.60
C LEU A 152 -4.64 -5.22 -0.81
N THR A 153 -5.21 -4.01 -0.99
CA THR A 153 -6.24 -3.44 -0.12
C THR A 153 -7.63 -3.45 -0.75
N GLY A 154 -7.71 -3.34 -2.08
CA GLY A 154 -8.95 -3.09 -2.81
C GLY A 154 -9.63 -1.77 -2.44
N VAL A 155 -8.86 -0.78 -1.97
CA VAL A 155 -9.36 0.58 -1.68
C VAL A 155 -9.86 1.30 -2.94
N VAL A 156 -9.41 0.86 -4.12
CA VAL A 156 -9.87 1.30 -5.44
C VAL A 156 -9.89 0.10 -6.39
N GLU A 157 -10.83 0.12 -7.34
CA GLU A 157 -10.90 -0.86 -8.41
C GLU A 157 -9.81 -0.59 -9.47
N ALA A 158 -9.35 -1.66 -10.14
CA ALA A 158 -8.29 -1.55 -11.14
C ALA A 158 -8.66 -0.59 -12.29
N ASP A 159 -9.90 -0.67 -12.77
CA ASP A 159 -10.39 0.18 -13.86
C ASP A 159 -10.46 1.65 -13.44
N ALA A 160 -10.94 1.93 -12.22
CA ALA A 160 -11.01 3.28 -11.69
C ALA A 160 -9.62 3.91 -11.51
N LEU A 161 -8.65 3.10 -11.03
CA LEU A 161 -7.26 3.52 -10.93
C LEU A 161 -6.65 3.78 -12.31
N GLU A 162 -6.91 2.93 -13.30
CA GLU A 162 -6.44 3.12 -14.67
C GLU A 162 -6.98 4.45 -15.26
N GLN A 163 -8.26 4.75 -15.08
CA GLN A 163 -8.85 6.01 -15.54
C GLN A 163 -8.22 7.24 -14.88
N ALA A 164 -7.96 7.18 -13.57
CA ALA A 164 -7.28 8.26 -12.86
C ALA A 164 -5.84 8.48 -13.38
N VAL A 165 -5.10 7.40 -13.63
CA VAL A 165 -3.76 7.48 -14.25
C VAL A 165 -3.84 8.13 -15.63
N ARG A 166 -4.82 7.76 -16.46
CA ARG A 166 -5.04 8.38 -17.79
C ARG A 166 -5.33 9.87 -17.72
N GLY A 167 -6.07 10.32 -16.71
CA GLY A 167 -6.39 11.73 -16.50
C GLY A 167 -5.20 12.60 -16.07
N ARG A 168 -4.16 12.00 -15.48
CA ARG A 168 -3.05 12.74 -14.86
C ARG A 168 -1.70 12.55 -15.53
N ILE A 169 -1.49 11.43 -16.22
CA ILE A 169 -0.22 11.17 -16.90
C ILE A 169 -0.26 11.71 -18.33
N PRO A 170 0.76 12.50 -18.76
CA PRO A 170 0.83 12.99 -20.13
C PRO A 170 0.85 11.84 -21.15
N ALA A 171 0.19 12.03 -22.30
CA ALA A 171 0.06 11.01 -23.35
C ALA A 171 1.39 10.33 -23.72
N LYS A 172 2.48 11.10 -23.80
CA LYS A 172 3.83 10.59 -24.12
C LYS A 172 4.40 9.55 -23.14
N ALA A 173 3.91 9.54 -21.90
CA ALA A 173 4.38 8.66 -20.84
C ALA A 173 3.28 7.71 -20.34
N LEU A 174 2.09 7.76 -20.94
CA LEU A 174 0.92 7.06 -20.42
C LEU A 174 1.08 5.55 -20.48
N ASP A 175 1.48 5.00 -21.63
CA ASP A 175 1.57 3.55 -21.81
C ASP A 175 2.58 2.91 -20.85
N THR A 176 3.74 3.54 -20.65
CA THR A 176 4.77 3.04 -19.72
C THR A 176 4.31 3.16 -18.27
N ASN A 177 3.58 4.21 -17.90
CA ASN A 177 3.04 4.34 -16.54
C ASN A 177 1.87 3.37 -16.28
N LEU A 178 1.03 3.09 -17.28
CA LEU A 178 0.00 2.05 -17.17
C LEU A 178 0.63 0.65 -17.04
N ALA A 179 1.73 0.38 -17.76
CA ALA A 179 2.50 -0.84 -17.57
C ALA A 179 3.11 -0.91 -16.15
N ALA A 180 3.64 0.20 -15.63
CA ALA A 180 4.15 0.30 -14.27
C ALA A 180 3.07 0.04 -13.20
N MET A 181 1.88 0.63 -13.36
CA MET A 181 0.72 0.38 -12.49
C MET A 181 0.36 -1.11 -12.48
N ARG A 182 0.22 -1.73 -13.66
CA ARG A 182 -0.10 -3.15 -13.79
C ARG A 182 0.99 -4.06 -13.21
N ALA A 183 2.27 -3.70 -13.38
CA ALA A 183 3.39 -4.43 -12.79
C ALA A 183 3.35 -4.37 -11.25
N GLY A 184 3.05 -3.20 -10.68
CA GLY A 184 2.83 -3.06 -9.24
C GLY A 184 1.68 -3.92 -8.72
N TRP A 185 0.55 -3.92 -9.43
CA TRP A 185 -0.61 -4.76 -9.12
C TRP A 185 -0.24 -6.26 -9.12
N ALA A 186 0.43 -6.73 -10.17
CA ALA A 186 0.84 -8.13 -10.28
C ALA A 186 1.83 -8.55 -9.19
N ALA A 187 2.83 -7.70 -8.89
CA ALA A 187 3.81 -7.96 -7.83
C ALA A 187 3.15 -8.09 -6.44
N ALA A 188 2.14 -7.26 -6.17
CA ALA A 188 1.37 -7.32 -4.94
C ALA A 188 0.55 -8.61 -4.80
N LEU A 189 -0.10 -9.07 -5.88
CA LEU A 189 -0.84 -10.35 -5.86
C LEU A 189 0.09 -11.54 -5.58
N ALA A 190 1.24 -11.59 -6.25
CA ALA A 190 2.24 -12.63 -6.02
C ALA A 190 2.74 -12.64 -4.57
N ALA A 191 2.98 -11.46 -3.97
CA ALA A 191 3.39 -11.36 -2.57
C ALA A 191 2.31 -11.84 -1.60
N LYS A 192 1.03 -11.54 -1.87
CA LYS A 192 -0.12 -11.98 -1.06
C LYS A 192 -0.31 -13.50 -1.10
N GLU A 193 -0.10 -14.12 -2.25
CA GLU A 193 -0.13 -15.58 -2.41
C GLU A 193 1.02 -16.25 -1.67
N GLY A 194 2.26 -15.73 -1.79
CA GLY A 194 3.42 -16.25 -1.07
C GLY A 194 3.29 -16.15 0.46
N ALA A 195 2.73 -15.06 0.97
CA ALA A 195 2.44 -14.89 2.39
C ALA A 195 1.40 -15.92 2.89
N SER A 196 0.33 -16.13 2.12
CA SER A 196 -0.73 -17.09 2.46
C SER A 196 -0.21 -18.54 2.47
N ALA A 197 0.65 -18.90 1.50
CA ALA A 197 1.27 -20.22 1.45
C ALA A 197 2.18 -20.50 2.66
N THR A 198 2.92 -19.48 3.13
CA THR A 198 3.82 -19.59 4.28
C THR A 198 3.05 -19.80 5.59
N LEU A 199 1.93 -19.09 5.79
CA LEU A 199 1.06 -19.25 6.95
C LEU A 199 0.47 -20.67 7.03
N LEU A 200 -0.09 -21.18 5.93
CA LEU A 200 -0.66 -22.54 5.86
C LEU A 200 0.38 -23.64 6.11
N GLN A 201 1.66 -23.41 5.77
CA GLN A 201 2.73 -24.36 6.08
C GLN A 201 3.09 -24.32 7.57
N SER A 202 3.09 -23.13 8.18
CA SER A 202 3.38 -22.95 9.62
C SER A 202 2.30 -23.58 10.52
N GLU A 203 1.03 -23.47 10.13
CA GLU A 203 -0.12 -24.06 10.84
C GLU A 203 -0.15 -25.59 10.72
N ARG A 204 0.24 -26.14 9.56
CA ARG A 204 0.39 -27.59 9.36
C ARG A 204 1.56 -28.17 10.16
N ASN A 205 2.67 -27.42 10.27
CA ASN A 205 3.82 -27.85 11.04
C ASN A 205 3.56 -27.79 12.56
N SER A 206 2.81 -26.79 13.05
CA SER A 206 2.46 -26.68 14.47
C SER A 206 1.42 -27.71 14.93
N SER A 207 0.43 -28.02 14.09
CA SER A 207 -0.56 -29.08 14.34
C SER A 207 0.04 -30.49 14.27
N GLY A 208 1.00 -30.73 13.37
CA GLY A 208 1.77 -31.97 13.33
C GLY A 208 2.58 -32.23 14.60
N LEU A 209 3.25 -31.21 15.15
CA LEU A 209 3.99 -31.33 16.43
C LEU A 209 3.08 -31.61 17.63
N GLN A 210 1.86 -31.09 17.65
CA GLN A 210 0.89 -31.35 18.72
C GLN A 210 0.33 -32.79 18.67
N SER A 211 0.18 -33.37 17.47
CA SER A 211 -0.22 -34.77 17.32
C SER A 211 0.87 -35.77 17.77
N GLN A 212 2.15 -35.46 17.56
CA GLN A 212 3.27 -36.31 18.00
C GLN A 212 3.47 -36.29 19.52
N ARG A 213 3.16 -35.18 20.20
CA ARG A 213 3.23 -35.09 21.68
C ARG A 213 2.11 -35.85 22.41
N ARG A 214 1.02 -36.20 21.73
CA ARG A 214 -0.08 -37.01 22.29
C ARG A 214 0.13 -38.53 22.10
N ALA A 215 1.10 -38.94 21.29
CA ALA A 215 1.35 -40.34 20.93
C ALA A 215 2.44 -41.04 21.77
N SER A 216 2.93 -40.42 22.85
CA SER A 216 3.80 -41.10 23.82
C SER A 216 2.99 -41.53 25.06
N PRO A 217 2.43 -42.75 25.10
CA PRO A 217 1.99 -43.35 26.35
C PRO A 217 3.21 -43.86 27.14
N GLY A 218 3.10 -43.77 28.47
CA GLY A 218 4.16 -43.88 29.46
C GLY A 218 5.16 -45.03 29.28
N ALA A 219 6.42 -44.68 29.58
CA ALA A 219 7.40 -45.60 30.15
C ALA A 219 7.33 -45.49 31.68
#